data_AF-A0A5A9XDW4-F1
#
_entry.id   AF-A0A5A9XDW4-F1
#
_cell.length_a   1.000
_cell.length_b   1.000
_cell.length_c   1.000
_cell.angle_alpha   90.00
_cell.angle_beta   90.00
_cell.angle_gamma   90.00
#
_symmetry.space_group_name_H-M   'P 1'
#
loop_
_entity.id
_entity.type
_entity.pdbx_description
1 polymer ?
#
loop_
_entity_poly.entity_id
_entity_poly.type
_entity_poly.pdbx_seq_one_letter_code
_entity_poly.pdbx_strand_id
1 'polypeptide(L)'
;MHTHTAAYWTERLQLARHPEGGWFRETSRAAEKVAGSGDFALVGCTVAPGFDFNDFELGNQNDLAELFPQHEALIGRLTRG
;
A
#
# COMPACT_ATOMS: atom_id res chain seq x y z
N MET A 1 21.08 -25.53 10.47
CA MET A 1 20.25 -24.43 9.92
C MET A 1 20.81 -23.14 10.50
N HIS A 2 21.18 -22.16 9.67
CA HIS A 2 21.57 -20.85 10.18
C HIS A 2 20.28 -20.08 10.51
N THR A 3 20.07 -19.73 11.77
CA THR A 3 18.90 -18.94 12.19
C THR A 3 19.22 -17.48 11.97
N HIS A 4 18.56 -16.87 10.99
CA HIS A 4 18.65 -15.44 10.74
C HIS A 4 17.65 -14.68 11.62
N THR A 5 18.10 -13.61 12.28
CA THR A 5 17.25 -12.77 13.13
C THR A 5 16.49 -11.72 12.31
N ALA A 6 15.51 -11.06 12.91
CA ALA A 6 14.83 -9.93 12.26
C ALA A 6 15.80 -8.79 11.92
N ALA A 7 16.73 -8.48 12.83
CA ALA A 7 17.76 -7.45 12.61
C ALA A 7 18.67 -7.79 11.42
N TYR A 8 19.03 -9.07 11.25
CA TYR A 8 19.79 -9.53 10.09
C TYR A 8 19.06 -9.21 8.76
N TRP A 9 17.75 -9.44 8.70
CA TRP A 9 16.97 -9.15 7.50
C TRP A 9 16.76 -7.65 7.27
N THR A 10 16.56 -6.86 8.33
CA THR A 10 16.49 -5.40 8.23
C THR A 10 17.75 -4.82 7.59
N GLU A 11 18.93 -5.25 8.03
CA GLU A 11 20.21 -4.78 7.49
C GLU A 11 20.44 -5.31 6.07
N ARG A 12 20.34 -6.63 5.89
CA ARG A 12 20.63 -7.28 4.60
C ARG A 12 19.71 -6.79 3.48
N LEU A 13 18.44 -6.60 3.78
CA LEU A 13 17.46 -6.11 2.82
C LEU A 13 17.34 -4.59 2.82
N GLN A 14 18.10 -3.85 3.63
CA GLN A 14 18.03 -2.37 3.72
C GLN A 14 16.59 -1.86 3.91
N LEU A 15 15.87 -2.46 4.87
CA LEU A 15 14.50 -2.08 5.15
C LEU A 15 14.44 -0.76 5.91
N ALA A 16 13.44 0.07 5.60
CA ALA A 16 13.07 1.27 6.34
C ALA A 16 11.82 1.01 7.19
N ARG A 17 11.64 1.78 8.27
CA ARG A 17 10.39 1.78 9.03
C ARG A 17 9.25 2.34 8.18
N HIS A 18 8.12 1.65 8.17
CA HIS A 18 6.93 2.13 7.48
C HIS A 18 6.03 2.92 8.45
N PRO A 19 5.40 4.04 8.04
CA PRO A 19 4.57 4.87 8.92
C PRO A 19 3.41 4.11 9.58
N GLU A 20 2.85 3.10 8.91
CA GLU A 20 1.76 2.26 9.43
C GLU A 20 2.24 1.15 10.39
N GLY A 21 3.55 1.06 10.63
CA GLY A 21 4.18 -0.01 11.40
C GLY A 21 4.91 -1.03 10.51
N GLY A 22 5.82 -1.79 11.11
CA GLY A 22 6.65 -2.76 10.37
C GLY A 22 7.82 -2.15 9.60
N TRP A 23 8.37 -2.94 8.67
CA TRP A 23 9.55 -2.62 7.88
C TRP A 23 9.31 -2.92 6.40
N PHE A 24 9.71 -2.01 5.52
CA PHE A 24 9.49 -2.08 4.07
C PHE A 24 10.74 -1.65 3.29
N ARG A 25 10.89 -2.12 2.05
CA ARG A 25 11.82 -1.55 1.08
C ARG A 25 11.18 -1.49 -0.30
N GLU A 26 11.32 -0.35 -0.96
CA GLU A 26 11.11 -0.24 -2.40
C GLU A 26 12.28 -0.88 -3.15
N THR A 27 12.02 -1.96 -3.88
CA THR A 27 13.04 -2.64 -4.69
C THR A 27 13.14 -2.09 -6.10
N SER A 28 12.03 -1.58 -6.63
CA SER A 28 11.92 -1.05 -7.98
C SER A 28 10.89 0.08 -8.03
N ARG A 29 11.16 1.11 -8.83
CA ARG A 29 10.22 2.18 -9.17
C ARG A 29 10.32 2.46 -10.67
N ALA A 30 9.18 2.56 -11.34
CA ALA A 30 9.16 2.96 -12.75
C ALA A 30 9.73 4.38 -12.89
N ALA A 31 10.60 4.59 -13.88
CA ALA A 31 11.11 5.93 -14.19
C ALA A 31 10.01 6.82 -14.81
N GLU A 32 9.06 6.19 -15.50
CA GLU A 32 7.95 6.86 -16.16
C GLU A 32 6.74 6.98 -15.24
N LYS A 33 5.98 8.07 -15.43
CA LYS A 33 4.70 8.30 -14.77
C LYS A 33 3.61 8.26 -15.83
N VAL A 34 2.49 7.63 -15.52
CA VAL A 34 1.29 7.64 -16.36
C VAL A 34 0.77 9.07 -16.38
N ALA A 35 0.87 9.72 -17.53
CA ALA A 35 0.80 11.18 -17.64
C ALA A 35 -0.62 11.70 -17.92
N GLY A 36 -1.55 10.87 -18.38
CA GLY A 36 -2.88 11.32 -18.81
C GLY A 36 -4.05 10.44 -18.35
N SER A 37 -5.23 11.07 -18.32
CA SER A 37 -6.51 10.36 -18.33
C SER A 37 -6.64 9.59 -19.65
N GLY A 38 -6.73 8.27 -19.59
CA GLY A 38 -6.90 7.40 -20.77
C GLY A 38 -5.67 6.55 -21.12
N ASP A 39 -4.54 6.76 -20.45
CA ASP A 39 -3.39 5.87 -20.53
C ASP A 39 -3.56 4.62 -19.65
N PHE A 40 -2.86 3.53 -19.98
CA PHE A 40 -2.94 2.27 -19.26
C PHE A 40 -1.70 2.03 -18.41
N ALA A 41 -1.90 1.45 -17.22
CA ALA A 41 -0.84 0.96 -16.35
C ALA A 41 -1.09 -0.51 -16.03
N LEU A 42 -0.10 -1.36 -16.29
CA LEU A 42 -0.07 -2.73 -15.75
C LEU A 42 0.76 -2.72 -14.48
N VAL A 43 0.16 -3.16 -13.37
CA VAL A 43 0.83 -3.24 -12.07
C VAL A 43 0.78 -4.67 -11.55
N GLY A 44 1.84 -5.05 -10.81
CA GLY A 44 1.87 -6.27 -10.01
C GLY A 44 1.97 -5.88 -8.54
N CYS A 45 1.08 -6.42 -7.71
CA CYS A 45 1.10 -6.20 -6.26
C CYS A 45 1.41 -7.53 -5.56
N THR A 46 2.33 -7.51 -4.61
CA THR A 46 2.62 -8.66 -3.74
C THR A 46 2.32 -8.27 -2.31
N VAL A 47 1.52 -9.07 -1.61
CA VAL A 47 1.12 -8.85 -0.22
C VAL A 47 1.78 -9.91 0.65
N ALA A 48 2.28 -9.49 1.82
CA ALA A 48 2.90 -10.38 2.81
C ALA A 48 2.45 -9.98 4.23
N PRO A 49 1.84 -10.88 5.03
CA PRO A 49 1.43 -12.25 4.71
C PRO A 49 0.52 -12.35 3.48
N GLY A 50 0.38 -13.56 2.92
CA GLY A 50 -0.41 -13.76 1.70
C GLY A 50 -1.82 -13.20 1.85
N PHE A 51 -2.38 -12.66 0.76
CA PHE A 51 -3.71 -12.07 0.75
C PHE A 51 -4.78 -13.08 1.24
N ASP A 52 -5.62 -12.62 2.17
CA ASP A 52 -6.82 -13.32 2.63
C ASP A 52 -7.99 -12.33 2.65
N PHE A 53 -9.20 -12.76 2.27
CA PHE A 53 -10.39 -11.92 2.31
C PHE A 53 -10.79 -11.49 3.72
N ASN A 54 -10.40 -12.26 4.74
CA ASN A 54 -10.64 -11.90 6.13
C ASN A 54 -9.82 -10.67 6.57
N ASP A 55 -8.72 -10.37 5.88
CA ASP A 55 -7.87 -9.20 6.10
C ASP A 55 -8.21 -8.04 5.16
N PHE A 56 -9.20 -8.22 4.27
CA PHE A 56 -9.62 -7.22 3.29
C PHE A 56 -10.92 -6.55 3.68
N GLU A 57 -10.92 -5.21 3.69
CA GLU A 57 -12.11 -4.39 3.87
C GLU A 57 -12.21 -3.36 2.75
N LEU A 58 -13.35 -3.31 2.07
CA LEU A 58 -13.63 -2.28 1.09
C LEU A 58 -14.25 -1.06 1.77
N GLY A 59 -13.57 0.08 1.70
CA GLY A 59 -14.03 1.31 2.35
C GLY A 59 -15.39 1.79 1.84
N ASN A 60 -16.31 2.07 2.77
CA ASN A 60 -17.59 2.73 2.48
C ASN A 60 -17.39 4.25 2.39
N GLN A 61 -17.96 4.87 1.37
CA GLN A 61 -17.82 6.30 1.14
C GLN A 61 -18.35 7.16 2.30
N ASN A 62 -19.52 6.83 2.82
CA ASN A 62 -20.18 7.62 3.88
C ASN A 62 -19.40 7.51 5.18
N ASP A 63 -19.03 6.28 5.56
CA ASP A 63 -18.28 6.03 6.81
C ASP A 63 -16.92 6.76 6.78
N LEU A 64 -16.22 6.71 5.64
CA LEU A 64 -14.95 7.39 5.47
C LEU A 64 -15.11 8.92 5.47
N ALA A 65 -16.15 9.45 4.84
CA ALA A 65 -16.40 10.89 4.79
C ALA A 65 -16.74 11.45 6.19
N GLU A 66 -17.44 10.68 7.02
CA GLU A 66 -17.71 11.04 8.42
C GLU A 66 -16.43 11.05 9.26
N LEU A 67 -15.56 10.05 9.08
CA LEU A 67 -14.29 9.94 9.82
C LEU A 67 -13.25 10.97 9.37
N PHE A 68 -13.25 11.35 8.09
CA PHE A 68 -12.23 12.22 7.49
C PHE A 68 -12.86 13.35 6.65
N PRO A 69 -13.63 14.26 7.27
CA PRO A 69 -14.37 15.28 6.55
C PRO A 69 -13.46 16.22 5.74
N GLN A 70 -12.22 16.44 6.18
CA GLN A 70 -11.23 17.24 5.44
C GLN A 70 -10.78 16.62 4.11
N HIS A 71 -11.12 15.36 3.84
CA HIS A 71 -10.73 14.61 2.64
C HIS A 71 -11.92 14.19 1.77
N GLU A 72 -13.11 14.73 2.01
CA GLU A 72 -14.36 14.37 1.31
C GLU A 72 -14.22 14.32 -0.21
N ALA A 73 -13.59 15.33 -0.83
CA ALA A 73 -13.38 15.39 -2.27
C ALA A 73 -12.50 14.25 -2.81
N LEU A 74 -11.51 13.80 -2.02
CA LEU A 74 -10.65 12.68 -2.40
C LEU A 74 -11.39 11.35 -2.25
N ILE A 75 -12.14 11.20 -1.15
CA ILE A 75 -12.93 10.01 -0.86
C ILE A 75 -13.95 9.81 -1.98
N GLY A 76 -14.79 10.81 -2.28
CA GLY A 76 -15.79 10.72 -3.36
C GLY A 76 -15.21 10.44 -4.76
N ARG A 77 -13.92 10.73 -4.98
CA ARG A 77 -13.23 10.39 -6.25
C ARG A 77 -12.74 8.93 -6.30
N LEU A 78 -12.40 8.34 -5.15
CA LEU A 78 -11.75 7.02 -5.07
C LEU A 78 -12.68 5.91 -4.57
N THR A 79 -13.82 6.25 -3.98
CA THR A 79 -14.85 5.30 -3.55
C THR A 79 -16.02 5.26 -4.53
N ARG A 80 -16.86 4.22 -4.41
CA ARG A 80 -18.17 4.16 -5.06
C ARG A 80 -19.21 4.57 -4.02
N GLY A 81 -20.08 5.51 -4.38
CA GLY A 81 -21.23 5.92 -3.57
C GLY A 81 -22.38 4.93 -3.63
#